data_AF-A0A944C1S5-F1
#
_entry.id   AF-A0A944C1S5-F1
#
_cell.length_a   1.000
_cell.length_b   1.000
_cell.length_c   1.000
_cell.angle_alpha   90.00
_cell.angle_beta   90.00
_cell.angle_gamma   90.00
#
_symmetry.space_group_name_H-M   'P 1'
#
loop_
_entity.id
_entity.type
_entity.pdbx_description
1 polymer ?
#
loop_
_entity_poly.entity_id
_entity_poly.type
_entity_poly.pdbx_seq_one_letter_code
_entity_poly.pdbx_strand_id
1 'polypeptide(L)'
;MNDSPEKVRYSDEELQEFKQLILQKIEVAKQNYDHLVSAMQKDESAPGIKALEDGASTMSKEQASMNAERQMMFIKKLQGALVRIEQGTYGICRVTGKLIPKGRLLAVPHTTLSVEGKEIEATQKPKKRR
;
A
#
# COMPACT_ATOMS: atom_id res chain seq x y z
N MET A 1 16.79 -6.94 -32.89
CA MET A 1 15.89 -5.77 -32.96
C MET A 1 14.63 -6.13 -32.20
N ASN A 2 14.28 -5.42 -31.12
CA ASN A 2 13.05 -5.66 -30.36
C ASN A 2 12.33 -4.33 -30.13
N ASP A 3 12.03 -3.64 -31.24
CA ASP A 3 11.26 -2.40 -31.26
C ASP A 3 9.78 -2.79 -31.33
N SER A 4 9.22 -3.17 -30.18
CA SER A 4 7.77 -3.20 -30.01
C SER A 4 7.34 -1.79 -29.65
N PRO A 5 6.24 -1.27 -30.24
CA PRO A 5 5.82 0.11 -30.07
C PRO A 5 5.80 0.44 -28.58
N GLU A 6 6.48 1.51 -28.19
CA GLU A 6 6.54 2.00 -26.81
C GLU A 6 5.10 2.15 -26.29
N LYS A 7 4.55 1.11 -25.67
CA LYS A 7 3.23 1.13 -25.08
C LYS A 7 3.33 2.02 -23.85
N VAL A 8 3.04 3.30 -24.05
CA VAL A 8 3.06 4.32 -22.97
C VAL A 8 1.93 4.09 -21.96
N ARG A 9 0.91 3.29 -22.33
CA ARG A 9 -0.25 2.97 -21.48
C ARG A 9 -0.71 1.51 -21.61
N TYR A 10 -1.39 1.06 -20.56
CA TYR A 10 -2.13 -0.21 -20.54
C TYR A 10 -3.46 -0.08 -21.31
N SER A 11 -3.95 -1.20 -21.85
CA SER A 11 -5.28 -1.28 -22.45
C SER A 11 -6.38 -1.20 -21.38
N ASP A 12 -7.58 -0.78 -21.78
CA ASP A 12 -8.73 -0.64 -20.88
C ASP A 12 -9.11 -1.96 -20.20
N GLU A 13 -9.01 -3.08 -20.93
CA GLU A 13 -9.25 -4.43 -20.42
C GLU A 13 -8.32 -4.75 -19.23
N GLU A 14 -7.03 -4.46 -19.37
CA GLU A 14 -6.05 -4.70 -18.31
C GLU A 14 -6.28 -3.77 -17.11
N LEU A 15 -6.66 -2.52 -17.38
CA LEU A 15 -7.02 -1.54 -16.37
C LEU A 15 -8.22 -1.99 -15.55
N GLN A 16 -9.22 -2.64 -16.18
CA GLN A 16 -10.35 -3.25 -15.47
C GLN A 16 -9.92 -4.40 -14.56
N GLU A 17 -9.01 -5.27 -15.01
CA GLU A 17 -8.45 -6.35 -14.18
C GLU A 17 -7.76 -5.78 -12.93
N PHE A 18 -6.93 -4.73 -13.11
CA PHE A 18 -6.29 -4.05 -11.99
C PHE A 18 -7.30 -3.36 -11.07
N LYS A 19 -8.37 -2.76 -11.62
CA LYS A 19 -9.45 -2.13 -10.84
C LYS A 19 -10.13 -3.14 -9.93
N GLN A 20 -10.51 -4.30 -10.46
CA GLN A 20 -11.13 -5.38 -9.67
C GLN A 20 -10.19 -5.88 -8.57
N LEU A 21 -8.92 -6.14 -8.90
CA LEU A 21 -7.92 -6.57 -7.92
C LEU A 21 -7.72 -5.54 -6.80
N ILE A 22 -7.67 -4.25 -7.14
CA ILE A 22 -7.52 -3.18 -6.17
C ILE A 22 -8.74 -3.08 -5.24
N LEU A 23 -9.95 -3.19 -5.79
CA LEU A 23 -11.18 -3.19 -4.99
C LEU A 23 -11.18 -4.33 -3.97
N GLN A 24 -10.84 -5.55 -4.39
CA GLN A 24 -10.70 -6.67 -3.45
C GLN A 24 -9.64 -6.39 -2.37
N LYS A 25 -8.47 -5.83 -2.73
CA LYS A 25 -7.45 -5.49 -1.73
C LYS A 25 -7.89 -4.40 -0.76
N ILE A 26 -8.71 -3.43 -1.21
CA ILE A 26 -9.28 -2.40 -0.33
C ILE A 26 -10.18 -3.05 0.70
N GLU A 27 -11.04 -3.98 0.28
CA GLU A 27 -11.96 -4.68 1.17
C GLU A 27 -11.21 -5.51 2.23
N VAL A 28 -10.22 -6.30 1.79
CA VAL A 28 -9.35 -7.07 2.70
C VAL A 28 -8.61 -6.14 3.67
N ALA A 29 -8.04 -5.03 3.18
CA ALA A 29 -7.32 -4.08 4.05
C ALA A 29 -8.24 -3.41 5.07
N LYS A 30 -9.50 -3.10 4.69
CA LYS A 30 -10.52 -2.58 5.61
C LYS A 30 -10.88 -3.59 6.68
N GLN A 31 -11.10 -4.85 6.31
CA GLN A 31 -11.36 -5.91 7.30
C GLN A 31 -10.18 -6.08 8.25
N ASN A 32 -8.95 -6.08 7.73
CA ASN A 32 -7.75 -6.17 8.56
C ASN A 32 -7.62 -4.99 9.53
N TYR A 33 -7.94 -3.78 9.08
CA TYR A 33 -7.97 -2.59 9.93
C TYR A 33 -9.03 -2.72 11.03
N ASP A 34 -10.24 -3.14 10.69
CA ASP A 34 -11.34 -3.32 11.65
C ASP A 34 -10.99 -4.39 12.71
N HIS A 35 -10.38 -5.49 12.28
CA HIS A 35 -9.87 -6.53 13.18
C HIS A 35 -8.81 -5.99 14.14
N LEU A 36 -7.86 -5.18 13.67
CA LEU A 36 -6.83 -4.54 14.50
C LEU A 36 -7.45 -3.60 15.53
N VAL A 37 -8.42 -2.77 15.12
CA VAL A 37 -9.13 -1.84 16.01
C VAL A 37 -9.95 -2.58 17.05
N SER A 38 -10.68 -3.61 16.63
CA SER A 38 -11.50 -4.45 17.51
C SER A 38 -10.65 -5.21 18.54
N ALA A 39 -9.46 -5.68 18.15
CA ALA A 39 -8.51 -6.31 19.07
C ALA A 39 -8.06 -5.31 20.16
N MET A 40 -7.68 -4.08 19.78
CA MET A 40 -7.28 -3.04 20.74
C MET A 40 -8.38 -2.69 21.75
N GLN A 41 -9.65 -2.66 21.33
CA GLN A 41 -10.78 -2.34 22.19
C GLN A 41 -11.14 -3.47 23.18
N LYS A 42 -10.95 -4.74 22.77
CA LYS A 42 -11.24 -5.91 23.63
C LYS A 42 -10.27 -6.02 24.81
N ASP A 43 -8.99 -5.71 24.60
CA ASP A 43 -7.98 -5.68 25.67
C ASP A 43 -8.28 -4.66 26.78
N GLU A 44 -9.01 -3.57 26.49
CA GLU A 44 -9.40 -2.59 27.51
C GLU A 44 -10.57 -3.02 28.40
N SER A 45 -11.40 -3.96 27.93
CA SER A 45 -12.67 -4.34 28.58
C SER A 45 -12.54 -5.46 29.61
N ALA A 46 -11.33 -5.97 29.88
CA ALA A 46 -11.08 -6.99 30.90
C ALA A 46 -10.61 -6.37 32.24
N PRO A 47 -11.49 -6.20 33.25
CA PRO A 47 -11.10 -5.75 34.57
C PRO A 47 -10.50 -6.92 35.37
N GLY A 48 -9.18 -7.06 35.42
CA GLY A 48 -8.56 -8.06 36.30
C GLY A 48 -7.05 -8.25 36.22
N ILE A 49 -6.39 -7.91 35.10
CA ILE A 49 -4.97 -8.24 34.85
C ILE A 49 -4.11 -6.97 34.69
N LYS A 50 -4.42 -5.90 35.43
CA LYS A 50 -3.82 -4.56 35.21
C LYS A 50 -2.54 -4.24 35.99
N ALA A 51 -2.01 -5.13 36.83
CA ALA A 51 -0.94 -4.74 37.77
C ALA A 51 0.47 -5.30 37.46
N LEU A 52 0.64 -6.27 36.55
CA LEU A 52 1.96 -6.89 36.30
C LEU A 52 2.34 -7.05 34.81
N GLU A 53 1.40 -6.88 33.88
CA GLU A 53 1.59 -7.05 32.41
C GLU A 53 1.65 -5.73 31.62
N ASP A 54 1.82 -4.58 32.30
CA ASP A 54 1.71 -3.25 31.68
C ASP A 54 2.80 -2.98 30.62
N GLY A 55 3.99 -3.56 30.75
CA GLY A 55 5.07 -3.41 29.76
C GLY A 55 4.85 -4.16 28.44
N ALA A 56 4.20 -5.33 28.47
CA ALA A 56 3.92 -6.13 27.26
C ALA A 56 2.64 -5.63 26.55
N SER A 57 1.64 -5.22 27.33
CA SER A 57 0.35 -4.73 26.82
C SER A 57 0.47 -3.38 26.11
N THR A 58 1.31 -2.48 26.62
CA THR A 58 1.60 -1.17 25.99
C THR A 58 2.29 -1.35 24.63
N MET A 59 3.34 -2.17 24.57
CA MET A 59 4.07 -2.44 23.33
C MET A 59 3.19 -3.12 22.26
N SER A 60 2.28 -4.01 22.65
CA SER A 60 1.33 -4.67 21.73
C SER A 60 0.30 -3.67 21.15
N LYS A 61 -0.22 -2.76 21.98
CA LYS A 61 -1.12 -1.68 21.53
C LYS A 61 -0.44 -0.68 20.60
N GLU A 62 0.80 -0.30 20.88
CA GLU A 62 1.58 0.58 20.01
C GLU A 62 1.82 -0.07 18.64
N GLN A 63 2.15 -1.37 18.62
CA GLN A 63 2.31 -2.12 17.37
C GLN A 63 0.99 -2.22 16.59
N ALA A 64 -0.12 -2.52 17.27
CA ALA A 64 -1.45 -2.57 16.65
C ALA A 64 -1.85 -1.21 16.06
N SER A 65 -1.58 -0.11 16.77
CA SER A 65 -1.83 1.25 16.30
C SER A 65 -1.01 1.58 15.05
N MET A 66 0.31 1.31 15.07
CA MET A 66 1.17 1.51 13.90
C MET A 66 0.72 0.66 12.70
N ASN A 67 0.27 -0.57 12.95
CA ASN A 67 -0.26 -1.44 11.91
C ASN A 67 -1.56 -0.90 11.33
N ALA A 68 -2.47 -0.40 12.17
CA ALA A 68 -3.72 0.22 11.74
C ALA A 68 -3.47 1.47 10.88
N GLU A 69 -2.54 2.34 11.29
CA GLU A 69 -2.12 3.51 10.50
C GLU A 69 -1.57 3.11 9.12
N ARG A 70 -0.75 2.06 9.07
CA ARG A 70 -0.23 1.51 7.81
C ARG A 70 -1.34 0.99 6.90
N GLN A 71 -2.33 0.28 7.45
CA GLN A 71 -3.49 -0.19 6.69
C GLN A 71 -4.32 0.98 6.15
N MET A 72 -4.56 2.01 6.96
CA MET A 72 -5.27 3.22 6.53
C MET A 72 -4.55 3.93 5.38
N MET A 73 -3.23 4.10 5.49
CA MET A 73 -2.40 4.66 4.43
C MET A 73 -2.42 3.79 3.17
N PHE A 74 -2.42 2.46 3.32
CA PHE A 74 -2.51 1.52 2.21
C PHE A 74 -3.85 1.65 1.47
N ILE A 75 -4.97 1.74 2.20
CA ILE A 75 -6.31 1.98 1.63
C ILE A 75 -6.34 3.29 0.83
N LYS A 76 -5.82 4.40 1.40
CA LYS A 76 -5.72 5.68 0.69
C LYS A 76 -4.90 5.57 -0.60
N LYS A 77 -3.78 4.84 -0.57
CA LYS A 77 -2.94 4.64 -1.76
C LYS A 77 -3.65 3.80 -2.83
N LEU A 78 -4.41 2.78 -2.43
CA LEU A 78 -5.22 1.98 -3.35
C LEU A 78 -6.35 2.80 -3.98
N GLN A 79 -7.04 3.65 -3.22
CA GLN A 79 -8.03 4.58 -3.75
C GLN A 79 -7.39 5.55 -4.77
N GLY A 80 -6.21 6.09 -4.47
CA GLY A 80 -5.47 6.92 -5.42
C GLY A 80 -5.04 6.15 -6.69
N ALA A 81 -4.81 4.85 -6.60
CA ALA A 81 -4.55 4.00 -7.76
C ALA A 81 -5.80 3.84 -8.64
N LEU A 82 -6.99 3.68 -8.04
CA LEU A 82 -8.26 3.63 -8.78
C LEU A 82 -8.48 4.89 -9.61
N VAL A 83 -8.25 6.07 -9.03
CA VAL A 83 -8.39 7.35 -9.76
C VAL A 83 -7.46 7.41 -10.96
N ARG A 84 -6.23 6.88 -10.85
CA ARG A 84 -5.28 6.84 -11.98
C ARG A 84 -5.69 5.85 -13.07
N ILE A 85 -6.36 4.76 -12.69
CA ILE A 85 -6.92 3.81 -13.63
C ILE A 85 -8.01 4.48 -14.45
N GLU A 86 -8.90 5.24 -13.79
CA GLU A 86 -9.97 6.00 -14.46
C GLU A 86 -9.42 7.12 -15.36
N GLN A 87 -8.27 7.71 -15.00
CA GLN A 87 -7.56 8.68 -15.84
C GLN A 87 -6.69 8.03 -16.94
N GLY A 88 -6.54 6.70 -16.96
CA GLY A 88 -5.67 5.99 -17.90
C GLY A 88 -4.17 6.24 -17.72
N THR A 89 -3.76 6.81 -16.57
CA THR A 89 -2.34 7.09 -16.24
C THR A 89 -1.73 6.02 -15.32
N TYR A 90 -2.48 4.96 -15.03
CA TYR A 90 -2.03 3.86 -14.21
C TYR A 90 -0.89 3.08 -14.87
N GLY A 91 0.11 2.71 -14.06
CA GLY A 91 1.27 1.97 -14.56
C GLY A 91 2.35 2.84 -15.21
N ILE A 92 2.22 4.18 -15.20
CA ILE A 92 3.28 5.09 -15.65
C ILE A 92 4.11 5.55 -14.44
N CYS A 93 5.42 5.41 -14.53
CA CYS A 93 6.33 5.85 -13.47
C CYS A 93 6.36 7.38 -13.39
N ARG A 94 6.09 7.95 -12.21
CA ARG A 94 6.13 9.41 -12.01
C ARG A 94 7.52 10.04 -12.21
N VAL A 95 8.58 9.28 -11.99
CA VAL A 95 9.97 9.79 -12.05
C VAL A 95 10.53 9.61 -13.45
N THR A 96 10.42 8.40 -14.00
CA THR A 96 11.07 8.03 -15.26
C THR A 96 10.16 8.15 -16.47
N GLY A 97 8.84 8.33 -16.29
CA GLY A 97 7.86 8.32 -17.38
C GLY A 97 7.68 6.95 -18.06
N LYS A 98 8.44 5.93 -17.65
CA LYS A 98 8.41 4.58 -18.24
C LYS A 98 7.22 3.75 -17.73
N LEU A 99 6.75 2.82 -18.56
CA LEU A 99 5.74 1.83 -18.16
C LEU A 99 6.29 0.88 -17.09
N ILE A 100 5.55 0.71 -16.00
CA ILE A 100 5.86 -0.21 -14.90
C ILE A 100 5.37 -1.60 -15.31
N PRO A 101 6.19 -2.67 -15.23
CA PRO A 101 5.78 -3.99 -15.68
C PRO A 101 4.59 -4.56 -14.89
N LYS A 102 3.69 -5.27 -15.59
CA LYS A 102 2.45 -5.86 -15.01
C LYS A 102 2.72 -6.69 -13.75
N GLY A 103 3.75 -7.54 -13.77
CA GLY A 103 4.10 -8.38 -12.61
C GLY A 103 4.35 -7.59 -11.32
N ARG A 104 4.86 -6.36 -11.42
CA ARG A 104 5.09 -5.48 -10.27
C ARG A 104 3.79 -4.83 -9.78
N LEU A 105 2.89 -4.46 -10.70
CA LEU A 105 1.58 -3.93 -10.36
C LEU A 105 0.69 -5.00 -9.72
N LEU A 106 0.79 -6.26 -10.14
CA LEU A 106 0.09 -7.38 -9.50
C LEU A 106 0.56 -7.60 -8.05
N ALA A 107 1.87 -7.56 -7.81
CA ALA A 107 2.43 -7.69 -6.47
C ALA A 107 2.05 -6.49 -5.58
N VAL A 108 2.25 -5.27 -6.09
CA VAL A 108 2.07 -4.02 -5.33
C VAL A 108 1.26 -3.00 -6.16
N PRO A 109 -0.09 -3.10 -6.16
CA PRO A 109 -0.93 -2.33 -7.09
C PRO A 109 -1.03 -0.84 -6.78
N HIS A 110 -0.48 -0.39 -5.66
CA HIS A 110 -0.36 1.02 -5.30
C HIS A 110 0.99 1.66 -5.68
N THR A 111 1.93 0.87 -6.22
CA THR A 111 3.26 1.36 -6.56
C THR A 111 3.18 2.36 -7.72
N THR A 112 3.75 3.54 -7.50
CA THR A 112 3.78 4.64 -8.48
C THR A 112 5.15 4.79 -9.15
N LEU A 113 6.10 3.96 -8.73
CA LEU A 113 7.52 4.04 -9.07
C LEU A 113 7.98 2.72 -9.69
N SER A 114 8.60 2.82 -10.86
CA SER A 114 9.30 1.69 -11.47
C SER A 114 10.51 1.27 -10.64
N VAL A 115 11.15 0.16 -11.01
CA VAL A 115 12.38 -0.34 -10.37
C VAL A 115 13.44 0.77 -10.32
N GLU A 116 13.73 1.37 -11.49
CA GLU A 116 14.64 2.53 -11.62
C GLU A 116 14.17 3.73 -10.76
N GLY A 117 12.89 4.08 -10.81
CA GLY A 117 12.37 5.22 -10.04
C GLY A 117 12.55 5.04 -8.53
N LYS A 118 12.40 3.81 -8.02
CA LYS A 118 12.65 3.48 -6.62
C LYS A 118 14.14 3.55 -6.27
N GLU A 119 15.02 3.17 -7.19
CA GLU A 119 16.48 3.28 -7.02
C GLU A 119 16.93 4.75 -6.97
N ILE A 120 16.35 5.59 -7.82
CA ILE A 120 16.57 7.06 -7.85
C ILE A 120 16.03 7.73 -6.59
N GLU A 121 14.86 7.31 -6.08
CA GLU A 121 14.32 7.83 -4.82
C GLU A 121 15.13 7.35 -3.60
N ALA A 122 15.63 6.12 -3.63
CA ALA A 122 16.46 5.57 -2.56
C ALA A 122 17.83 6.26 -2.47
N THR A 123 18.40 6.69 -3.61
CA THR A 123 19.64 7.49 -3.65
C THR A 123 19.42 8.93 -3.21
N GLN A 124 18.20 9.48 -3.37
CA GLN A 124 17.86 10.84 -2.94
C GLN A 124 17.38 10.97 -1.50
N LYS A 125 17.07 9.89 -0.78
CA LYS A 125 16.87 9.99 0.67
C LYS A 125 18.21 10.41 1.28
N PRO A 126 18.36 11.64 1.81
CA PRO A 126 19.57 11.97 2.53
C PRO A 126 19.68 10.94 3.64
N LYS A 127 20.84 10.27 3.76
CA LYS A 127 21.23 9.58 4.99
C LYS A 127 20.84 10.54 6.11
N LYS A 128 19.81 10.20 6.90
CA LYS A 128 19.60 10.85 8.20
C LYS A 128 20.89 10.55 8.96
N ARG A 129 21.86 11.46 8.82
CA ARG A 129 22.92 11.63 9.77
C ARG A 129 22.20 12.17 10.99
N ARG A 130 22.35 11.48 12.12
CA ARG A 130 21.79 11.72 13.46
C ARG A 130 20.57 10.87 13.79
#